data_AF-X1R144-F1
#
_entry.id   AF-X1R144-F1
#
_cell.length_a   1.000
_cell.length_b   1.000
_cell.length_c   1.000
_cell.angle_alpha   90.00
_cell.angle_beta   90.00
_cell.angle_gamma   90.00
#
_symmetry.space_group_name_H-M   'P 1'
#
loop_
_entity.id
_entity.type
_entity.pdbx_description
1 polymer ?
#
loop_
_entity_poly.entity_id
_entity_poly.type
_entity_poly.pdbx_seq_one_letter_code
_entity_poly.pdbx_strand_id
1 'polypeptide(L)'
;MEGVKYDDKFLLVFWDKMRYFKAHYIYPSQETLLKWLRNQGGLGVSRRTLNRYLRELQNRQIIGRIRRIRHDPLKGMQFATTLYSIGLLGLRKLVMLGVITWEQFRLYIKNSNPFRIREPKKNRKGLRNHNNGFYKTAKKLGDLFKNPH
;
A
#
# COMPACT_ATOMS: atom_id res chain seq x y z
N MET A 1 15.18 23.56 8.42
CA MET A 1 14.96 22.24 7.79
C MET A 1 13.63 21.70 8.31
N GLU A 2 12.57 21.71 7.50
CA GLU A 2 11.30 21.10 7.90
C GLU A 2 11.53 19.62 8.22
N GLY A 3 11.16 19.19 9.43
CA GLY A 3 11.35 17.81 9.85
C GLY A 3 10.66 16.84 8.91
N VAL A 4 11.39 15.80 8.48
CA VAL A 4 10.85 14.72 7.62
C VAL A 4 9.60 14.15 8.28
N LYS A 5 8.45 14.34 7.62
CA LYS A 5 7.15 13.91 8.13
C LYS A 5 7.15 12.38 8.23
N TYR A 6 6.40 11.84 9.20
CA TYR A 6 6.45 10.40 9.46
C TYR A 6 6.02 9.59 8.23
N ASP A 7 5.13 10.12 7.39
CA ASP A 7 4.67 9.47 6.16
C ASP A 7 5.80 9.25 5.14
N ASP A 8 6.75 10.18 5.04
CA ASP A 8 7.95 10.01 4.21
C ASP A 8 8.80 8.84 4.70
N LYS A 9 8.98 8.72 6.02
CA LYS A 9 9.71 7.62 6.64
C LYS A 9 9.08 6.26 6.32
N PHE A 10 7.74 6.16 6.36
CA PHE A 10 7.04 4.93 5.96
C PHE A 10 7.27 4.61 4.48
N LEU A 11 7.14 5.60 3.60
CA LEU A 11 7.26 5.40 2.16
C LEU A 11 8.67 4.97 1.76
N LEU A 12 9.71 5.59 2.35
CA LEU A 12 11.10 5.21 2.11
C LEU A 12 11.37 3.76 2.53
N VAL A 13 10.94 3.37 3.74
CA VAL A 13 11.09 2.00 4.25
C VAL A 13 10.31 1.01 3.39
N PHE A 14 9.07 1.34 3.01
CA PHE A 14 8.26 0.44 2.18
C PHE A 14 8.87 0.25 0.81
N TRP A 15 9.31 1.34 0.18
CA TRP A 15 9.94 1.31 -1.14
C TRP A 15 11.24 0.50 -1.13
N ASP A 16 12.12 0.75 -0.15
CA ASP A 16 13.35 -0.02 0.04
C ASP A 16 13.07 -1.53 0.11
N LYS A 17 12.12 -1.92 0.97
CA LYS A 17 11.78 -3.33 1.17
C LYS A 17 11.10 -3.95 -0.05
N MET A 18 10.24 -3.22 -0.74
CA MET A 18 9.63 -3.67 -2.00
C MET A 18 10.67 -3.95 -3.08
N ARG A 19 11.67 -3.06 -3.21
CA ARG A 19 12.80 -3.29 -4.13
C ARG A 19 13.64 -4.49 -3.72
N TYR A 20 13.98 -4.60 -2.43
CA TYR A 20 14.73 -5.73 -1.90
C TYR A 20 14.06 -7.07 -2.20
N PHE A 21 12.76 -7.18 -1.97
CA PHE A 21 12.00 -8.40 -2.25
C PHE A 21 11.55 -8.55 -3.71
N LYS A 22 11.86 -7.57 -4.58
CA LYS A 22 11.39 -7.51 -5.97
C LYS A 22 9.87 -7.72 -6.09
N ALA A 23 9.11 -7.07 -5.20
CA ALA A 23 7.66 -7.23 -5.08
C ALA A 23 6.93 -5.89 -4.93
N HIS A 24 5.66 -5.83 -5.37
CA HIS A 24 4.80 -4.64 -5.24
C HIS A 24 4.08 -4.54 -3.88
N TYR A 25 4.38 -5.47 -2.97
CA TYR A 25 3.82 -5.51 -1.63
C TYR A 25 4.84 -6.13 -0.67
N ILE A 26 4.65 -5.87 0.63
CA ILE A 26 5.40 -6.47 1.73
C ILE A 26 4.43 -7.00 2.77
N TYR A 27 4.81 -8.01 3.54
CA TYR A 27 3.97 -8.60 4.58
C TYR A 27 4.68 -8.78 5.94
N PRO A 28 5.35 -7.73 6.46
CA PRO A 28 6.02 -7.83 7.76
C PRO A 28 5.02 -8.06 8.90
N SER A 29 5.49 -8.72 9.96
CA SER A 29 4.84 -8.64 11.27
C SER A 29 4.89 -7.20 11.79
N GLN A 30 4.07 -6.88 12.81
CA GLN A 30 4.13 -5.55 13.43
C GLN A 30 5.51 -5.25 14.03
N GLU A 31 6.16 -6.26 14.62
CA GLU A 31 7.49 -6.12 15.22
C GLU A 31 8.57 -5.90 14.17
N THR A 32 8.53 -6.64 13.06
CA THR A 32 9.44 -6.45 11.93
C THR A 32 9.28 -5.04 11.35
N LEU A 33 8.05 -4.57 11.21
CA LEU A 33 7.79 -3.22 10.71
C LEU A 33 8.33 -2.14 11.67
N LEU A 34 8.14 -2.30 12.97
CA LEU A 34 8.74 -1.39 13.97
C LEU A 34 10.26 -1.39 13.89
N LYS A 35 10.89 -2.57 13.76
CA LYS A 35 12.34 -2.69 13.61
C LYS A 35 12.85 -1.95 12.37
N TRP A 36 12.19 -2.11 11.23
CA TRP A 36 12.56 -1.39 10.01
C TRP A 36 12.38 0.12 10.14
N LEU A 37 11.25 0.57 10.67
CA LEU A 37 10.98 2.00 10.88
C LEU A 37 11.98 2.63 11.85
N ARG A 38 12.38 1.93 12.91
CA ARG A 38 13.41 2.40 13.84
C ARG A 38 14.78 2.48 13.19
N ASN A 39 15.22 1.38 12.56
CA ASN A 39 16.60 1.24 12.09
C ASN A 39 16.88 1.99 10.79
N GLN A 40 15.92 2.04 9.87
CA GLN A 40 16.08 2.66 8.56
C GLN A 40 15.39 4.02 8.49
N GLY A 41 14.19 4.14 9.06
CA GLY A 41 13.41 5.37 9.02
C GLY A 41 13.71 6.34 10.15
N GLY A 42 14.50 5.96 11.17
CA GLY A 42 14.69 6.76 12.37
C GLY A 42 13.36 7.10 13.07
N LEU A 43 12.39 6.19 13.04
CA LEU A 43 11.06 6.36 13.64
C LEU A 43 10.84 5.30 14.74
N GLY A 44 11.17 5.68 15.98
CA GLY A 44 10.86 4.88 17.17
C GLY A 44 9.44 5.18 17.67
N VAL A 45 8.51 4.24 17.51
CA VAL A 45 7.11 4.40 17.96
C VAL A 45 6.59 3.14 18.63
N SER A 46 5.57 3.29 19.49
CA SER A 46 4.87 2.15 20.06
C SER A 46 3.99 1.44 19.02
N ARG A 47 3.61 0.18 19.30
CA ARG A 47 2.65 -0.59 18.46
C ARG A 47 1.31 0.13 18.27
N ARG A 48 0.82 0.83 19.31
CA ARG A 48 -0.43 1.61 19.24
C ARG A 48 -0.28 2.78 18.28
N THR A 49 0.80 3.54 18.39
CA THR A 49 1.11 4.67 17.51
C THR A 49 1.33 4.21 16.07
N LEU A 50 2.02 3.09 15.85
CA LEU A 50 2.17 2.46 14.54
C LEU A 50 0.80 2.21 13.89
N ASN A 51 -0.13 1.57 14.61
CA ASN A 51 -1.45 1.27 14.07
C ASN A 51 -2.26 2.53 13.76
N ARG A 52 -2.12 3.59 14.57
CA ARG A 52 -2.72 4.90 14.31
C ARG A 52 -2.19 5.50 13.01
N TYR A 53 -0.87 5.56 12.84
CA TYR A 53 -0.25 6.08 11.61
C TYR A 53 -0.60 5.24 10.39
N LEU A 54 -0.55 3.91 10.49
CA LEU A 54 -0.96 3.02 9.39
C LEU A 54 -2.42 3.22 8.99
N ARG A 55 -3.32 3.47 9.95
CA ARG A 55 -4.73 3.78 9.66
C ARG A 55 -4.86 5.13 8.97
N GLU A 56 -4.14 6.14 9.45
CA GLU A 56 -4.17 7.48 8.86
C GLU A 56 -3.59 7.49 7.43
N LEU A 57 -2.45 6.83 7.19
CA LEU A 57 -1.85 6.66 5.88
C LEU A 57 -2.78 5.92 4.92
N GLN A 58 -3.49 4.89 5.41
CA GLN A 58 -4.48 4.16 4.63
C GLN A 58 -5.69 5.04 4.28
N ASN A 59 -6.22 5.81 5.24
CA ASN A 59 -7.33 6.73 5.00
C ASN A 59 -6.97 7.79 3.96
N ARG A 60 -5.72 8.27 3.99
CA ARG A 60 -5.15 9.19 3.00
C ARG A 60 -4.73 8.52 1.69
N GLN A 61 -5.01 7.22 1.50
CA GLN A 61 -4.63 6.44 0.30
C GLN A 61 -3.13 6.46 -0.05
N ILE A 62 -2.27 6.74 0.93
CA ILE A 62 -0.80 6.73 0.78
C ILE A 62 -0.30 5.28 0.74
N ILE A 63 -0.92 4.40 1.53
CA ILE A 63 -0.64 2.96 1.53
C ILE A 63 -1.93 2.15 1.40
N GLY A 64 -1.82 0.95 0.83
CA GLY A 64 -2.84 -0.09 0.89
C GLY A 64 -2.55 -1.07 2.02
N ARG A 65 -3.60 -1.61 2.65
CA ARG A 65 -3.51 -2.66 3.67
C ARG A 65 -4.53 -3.76 3.40
N ILE A 66 -4.07 -5.00 3.27
CA ILE A 66 -4.92 -6.18 3.17
C ILE A 66 -4.58 -7.16 4.28
N ARG A 67 -5.54 -7.40 5.17
CA ARG A 67 -5.40 -8.43 6.20
C ARG A 67 -5.57 -9.79 5.54
N ARG A 68 -4.59 -10.67 5.70
CA ARG A 68 -4.69 -12.05 5.26
C ARG A 68 -5.41 -12.85 6.34
N ILE A 69 -6.58 -13.35 6.02
CA ILE A 69 -7.33 -14.28 6.87
C ILE A 69 -7.35 -15.62 6.16
N ARG A 70 -6.98 -16.69 6.87
CA ARG A 70 -7.11 -18.07 6.40
C ARG A 70 -8.12 -18.79 7.28
N HIS A 71 -8.94 -19.64 6.68
CA HIS A 71 -9.82 -20.53 7.43
C HIS A 71 -9.19 -21.92 7.44
N ASP A 72 -8.93 -22.45 8.62
CA ASP A 72 -8.46 -23.81 8.86
C ASP A 72 -9.64 -24.65 9.36
N PRO A 73 -9.95 -25.80 8.74
CA PRO A 73 -11.09 -26.65 9.16
C PRO A 73 -11.00 -27.15 10.60
N LEU A 74 -9.80 -27.31 11.14
CA LEU A 74 -9.57 -27.82 12.50
C LEU A 74 -9.36 -26.70 13.51
N LYS A 75 -8.67 -25.64 13.09
CA LYS A 75 -8.22 -24.56 13.99
C LYS A 75 -9.04 -23.27 13.87
N GLY A 76 -10.05 -23.24 12.99
CA GLY A 76 -10.90 -22.08 12.76
C GLY A 76 -10.20 -20.94 12.00
N MET A 77 -10.61 -19.69 12.25
CA MET A 77 -10.01 -18.52 11.60
C MET A 77 -8.58 -18.25 12.10
N GLN A 78 -7.62 -18.33 11.18
CA GLN A 78 -6.23 -17.96 11.41
C GLN A 78 -5.96 -16.55 10.87
N PHE A 79 -5.56 -15.65 11.77
CA PHE A 79 -5.13 -14.30 11.43
C PHE A 79 -3.66 -14.34 11.00
N ALA A 80 -3.39 -14.06 9.72
CA ALA A 80 -2.03 -14.00 9.19
C ALA A 80 -1.51 -12.55 9.11
N THR A 81 -0.26 -12.40 8.67
CA THR A 81 0.39 -11.10 8.48
C THR A 81 -0.39 -10.20 7.51
N THR A 82 -0.34 -8.89 7.75
CA THR A 82 -0.98 -7.90 6.86
C THR A 82 -0.09 -7.62 5.65
N LEU A 83 -0.67 -7.61 4.46
CA LEU A 83 -0.02 -7.12 3.24
C LEU A 83 -0.11 -5.60 3.20
N TYR A 84 1.00 -4.97 2.88
CA TYR A 84 1.13 -3.53 2.67
C TYR A 84 1.60 -3.25 1.26
N SER A 85 0.97 -2.29 0.59
CA SER A 85 1.39 -1.78 -0.72
C SER A 85 1.47 -0.26 -0.67
N ILE A 86 2.22 0.36 -1.59
CA ILE A 86 2.22 1.81 -1.74
C ILE A 86 1.06 2.19 -2.67
N GLY A 87 0.23 3.13 -2.23
CA GLY A 87 -0.88 3.66 -3.02
C GLY A 87 -0.41 4.72 -4.02
N LEU A 88 -1.30 5.15 -4.91
CA LEU A 88 -0.99 6.15 -5.94
C LEU A 88 -0.44 7.46 -5.34
N LEU A 89 -1.05 7.94 -4.26
CA LEU A 89 -0.60 9.17 -3.58
C LEU A 89 0.76 8.99 -2.91
N GLY A 90 1.04 7.79 -2.37
CA GLY A 90 2.36 7.46 -1.83
C GLY A 90 3.44 7.43 -2.91
N LEU A 91 3.14 6.82 -4.06
CA LEU A 91 4.06 6.79 -5.21
C LEU A 91 4.32 8.20 -5.77
N ARG A 92 3.28 9.04 -5.89
CA ARG A 92 3.46 10.46 -6.27
C ARG A 92 4.36 11.19 -5.30
N LYS A 93 4.22 10.92 -3.99
CA LYS A 93 5.09 11.49 -2.97
C LYS A 93 6.54 11.06 -3.13
N LEU A 94 6.79 9.78 -3.44
CA LEU A 94 8.15 9.30 -3.75
C LEU A 94 8.78 9.99 -4.96
N VAL A 95 7.99 10.30 -6.00
CA VAL A 95 8.45 11.11 -7.14
C VAL A 95 8.82 12.53 -6.69
N MET A 96 7.95 13.18 -5.92
CA MET A 96 8.20 14.54 -5.42
C MET A 96 9.42 14.62 -4.50
N LEU A 97 9.72 13.55 -3.75
CA LEU A 97 10.91 13.44 -2.92
C LEU A 97 12.19 13.09 -3.70
N GLY A 98 12.10 12.88 -5.03
CA GLY A 98 13.24 12.48 -5.85
C GLY A 98 13.73 11.04 -5.61
N VAL A 99 12.96 10.21 -4.91
CA VAL A 99 13.33 8.82 -4.59
C VAL A 99 13.18 7.91 -5.80
N ILE A 100 12.21 8.21 -6.66
CA ILE A 100 11.94 7.50 -7.90
C ILE A 100 11.74 8.46 -9.06
N THR A 101 12.12 8.05 -10.27
CA THR A 101 11.88 8.83 -11.48
C THR A 101 10.44 8.70 -11.96
N TRP A 102 10.00 9.63 -12.81
CA TRP A 102 8.68 9.55 -13.44
C TRP A 102 8.52 8.29 -14.32
N GLU A 103 9.62 7.84 -14.93
CA GLU A 103 9.64 6.60 -15.70
C GLU A 103 9.47 5.38 -14.80
N GLN A 104 10.18 5.30 -13.68
CA GLN A 104 10.01 4.24 -12.68
C GLN A 104 8.59 4.23 -12.12
N PHE A 105 7.99 5.41 -11.90
CA PHE A 105 6.59 5.53 -11.52
C PHE A 105 5.65 4.96 -12.59
N ARG A 106 5.82 5.34 -13.87
CA ARG A 106 5.02 4.81 -14.98
C ARG A 106 5.17 3.30 -15.13
N LEU A 107 6.39 2.79 -15.10
CA LEU A 107 6.69 1.37 -15.18
C LEU A 107 6.08 0.62 -13.99
N TYR A 108 6.18 1.17 -12.78
CA TYR A 108 5.51 0.63 -11.62
C TYR A 108 4.02 0.56 -11.89
N ILE A 109 3.33 1.64 -12.27
CA ILE A 109 1.88 1.59 -12.53
C ILE A 109 1.51 0.56 -13.61
N LYS A 110 2.30 0.46 -14.69
CA LYS A 110 2.06 -0.49 -15.79
C LYS A 110 2.24 -1.96 -15.38
N ASN A 111 3.29 -2.25 -14.60
CA ASN A 111 3.65 -3.61 -14.20
C ASN A 111 3.01 -4.03 -12.87
N SER A 112 2.68 -3.04 -12.04
CA SER A 112 2.03 -3.26 -10.78
C SER A 112 0.61 -3.72 -11.06
N ASN A 113 0.41 -5.00 -10.80
CA ASN A 113 -0.89 -5.60 -10.67
C ASN A 113 -1.15 -5.82 -9.17
N PRO A 114 -1.07 -4.79 -8.29
CA PRO A 114 -1.03 -5.02 -6.86
C PRO A 114 -2.30 -5.73 -6.38
N PHE A 115 -3.39 -5.56 -7.14
CA PHE A 115 -4.58 -6.40 -7.12
C PHE A 115 -5.03 -6.56 -8.56
N ARG A 116 -4.71 -7.67 -9.23
CA ARG A 116 -5.55 -8.15 -10.33
C ARG A 116 -6.92 -8.30 -9.66
N ILE A 117 -7.78 -7.29 -9.79
CA ILE A 117 -9.15 -7.35 -9.31
C ILE A 117 -9.66 -8.56 -10.06
N ARG A 118 -9.86 -9.70 -9.37
CA ARG A 118 -10.77 -10.69 -9.90
C ARG A 118 -12.06 -9.90 -10.04
N GLU A 119 -12.45 -9.58 -11.28
CA GLU A 119 -13.82 -9.15 -11.52
C GLU A 119 -14.69 -10.13 -10.73
N PRO A 120 -15.57 -9.65 -9.85
CA PRO A 120 -16.39 -10.55 -9.07
C PRO A 120 -17.06 -11.50 -10.06
N LYS A 121 -16.78 -12.81 -9.93
CA LYS A 121 -17.47 -13.83 -10.72
C LYS A 121 -18.95 -13.75 -10.32
N LYS A 122 -19.72 -12.98 -11.10
CA LYS A 122 -21.13 -12.63 -10.95
C LYS A 122 -21.46 -11.75 -9.74
N ASN A 123 -22.42 -10.85 -9.97
CA ASN A 123 -23.05 -10.00 -8.96
C ASN A 123 -23.59 -10.87 -7.82
N ARG A 124 -22.91 -10.88 -6.67
CA ARG A 124 -23.54 -11.34 -5.42
C ARG A 124 -24.56 -10.27 -5.04
N LYS A 125 -25.85 -10.59 -5.16
CA LYS A 125 -26.96 -9.78 -4.60
C LYS A 125 -26.62 -9.49 -3.13
N GLY A 126 -26.28 -8.25 -2.79
CA GLY A 126 -26.16 -7.82 -1.39
C GLY A 126 -24.92 -7.04 -0.97
N LEU A 127 -23.90 -6.79 -1.81
CA LEU A 127 -22.80 -5.91 -1.39
C LEU A 127 -23.22 -4.44 -1.43
N ARG A 128 -23.54 -3.88 -0.25
CA ARG A 128 -23.64 -2.43 -0.03
C ARG A 128 -22.40 -1.73 -0.59
N ASN A 129 -22.63 -0.68 -1.36
CA ASN A 129 -21.63 0.22 -1.95
C ASN A 129 -20.69 0.79 -0.87
N HIS A 130 -19.61 0.06 -0.54
CA HIS A 130 -18.51 0.65 0.18
C HIS A 130 -17.68 1.44 -0.84
N ASN A 131 -17.58 2.75 -0.61
CA ASN A 131 -16.89 3.73 -1.46
C ASN A 131 -15.49 3.27 -1.88
N ASN A 132 -15.46 2.65 -3.06
CA ASN A 132 -14.28 2.19 -3.76
C ASN A 132 -13.62 3.38 -4.49
N GLY A 133 -13.23 4.43 -3.75
CA GLY A 133 -12.61 5.65 -4.29
C GLY A 133 -11.31 5.37 -5.05
N PHE A 134 -10.54 4.37 -4.62
CA PHE A 134 -9.36 3.88 -5.33
C PHE A 134 -9.70 3.39 -6.76
N TYR A 135 -10.87 2.78 -6.93
CA TYR A 135 -11.29 2.12 -8.17
C TYR A 135 -11.79 3.11 -9.23
N LYS A 136 -12.56 4.14 -8.81
CA LYS A 136 -13.02 5.19 -9.74
C LYS A 136 -11.83 5.98 -10.30
N THR A 137 -10.85 6.30 -9.46
CA THR A 137 -9.68 7.10 -9.84
C THR A 137 -8.68 6.31 -10.69
N ALA A 138 -8.38 5.05 -10.35
CA ALA A 138 -7.48 4.21 -11.14
C ALA A 138 -8.05 3.85 -12.52
N LYS A 139 -9.37 3.60 -12.61
CA LYS A 139 -10.06 3.35 -13.88
C LYS A 139 -10.06 4.60 -14.77
N LYS A 140 -10.43 5.76 -14.22
CA LYS A 140 -10.44 7.04 -14.94
C LYS A 140 -9.05 7.42 -15.46
N LEU A 141 -7.99 7.19 -14.69
CA LEU A 141 -6.60 7.39 -15.13
C LEU A 141 -6.20 6.40 -16.23
N GLY A 142 -6.53 5.12 -16.08
CA GLY A 142 -6.29 4.11 -17.12
C GLY A 142 -6.98 4.45 -18.45
N ASP A 143 -8.17 5.03 -18.41
CA ASP A 143 -8.92 5.47 -19.58
C ASP A 143 -8.32 6.76 -20.19
N LEU A 144 -7.84 7.70 -19.36
CA LEU A 144 -7.12 8.91 -19.78
C LEU A 144 -5.79 8.62 -20.50
N PHE A 145 -5.14 7.48 -20.22
CA PHE A 145 -3.88 7.11 -20.88
C PHE A 145 -4.04 6.17 -22.08
N LYS A 146 -5.27 5.77 -22.42
CA LYS A 146 -5.57 4.96 -23.61
C LYS A 146 -5.88 5.79 -24.85
N ASN A 147 -6.36 7.02 -24.67
CA ASN A 147 -6.59 7.99 -25.74
C ASN A 147 -5.79 9.27 -25.45
N PRO A 148 -4.51 9.35 -25.87
CA PRO A 148 -3.85 10.64 -25.97
C PRO A 148 -4.52 11.39 -27.13
N HIS A 149 -5.22 12.49 -26.82
CA HIS A 149 -5.41 13.55 -27.82
C HIS A 149 -4.05 14.23 -28.05
#